data_AF-A0A8D2ZJI8-F1
#
_entry.id   AF-A0A8D2ZJI8-F1
#
_cell.length_a   1.000
_cell.length_b   1.000
_cell.length_c   1.000
_cell.angle_alpha   90.00
_cell.angle_beta   90.00
_cell.angle_gamma   90.00
#
_symmetry.space_group_name_H-M   'P 1'
#
loop_
_entity.id
_entity.type
_entity.pdbx_description
1 polymer ?
#
loop_
_entity_poly.entity_id
_entity_poly.type
_entity_poly.pdbx_seq_one_letter_code
_entity_poly.pdbx_strand_id
1 'polypeptide(L)'
;MLFCHSQPESYHQPSASYIREAIAPFLTNEEARLMAESALGAKRSPFQYVLCAATSPAVKQQEETLTYLNQGQSYEIRLLNRKLVEYTDISSKYVKSIVRVVFHDRRLQYMEHQQLEGWRWNRPGDRILDIDVPLSVGILEPRSHALQLNTVEFLWDPAKNASAFIQVNCISTEFTPRKHGGEKGVPFRIQVDTFTTNQQGEYMEHVHSSSCQIRVFKPKGADRKLKTDREKMDKKTLQDREKYHLCHETTPLKECSPWPDALHLTTHSSCSTPSPHLLPSCSPQGTQEWLHRHRFSSFSRVFTSFSGADLLRMSRDDLIQICGPADGIRLFNTMKGRCIQPRLTIYVCLQQAGSPPPTKPGGGDSKFYLALYLEELTLLDLSEKISLLYSIAPRQITHIYRRKPNGIHVLVSDEVQVAPHENTDGFHVVLK
;
A
#
# COMPACT_ATOMS: atom_id res chain seq x y z
N MET A 1 -36.23 -44.12 14.04
CA MET A 1 -35.40 -44.49 15.20
C MET A 1 -33.95 -44.17 14.89
N LEU A 2 -33.45 -43.05 15.42
CA LEU A 2 -32.04 -42.67 15.43
C LEU A 2 -31.77 -41.99 16.77
N PHE A 3 -30.77 -42.48 17.47
CA PHE A 3 -30.46 -42.18 18.86
C PHE A 3 -29.77 -40.83 19.00
N CYS A 4 -30.13 -40.10 20.06
CA CYS A 4 -29.41 -38.93 20.56
C CYS A 4 -28.32 -39.41 21.54
N HIS A 5 -27.11 -38.86 21.42
CA HIS A 5 -26.10 -38.92 22.48
C HIS A 5 -25.74 -37.49 22.91
N SER A 6 -25.64 -37.33 24.23
CA SER A 6 -25.41 -36.11 24.99
C SER A 6 -24.00 -35.55 24.84
N GLN A 7 -23.90 -34.22 24.97
CA GLN A 7 -22.71 -33.37 24.99
C GLN A 7 -21.43 -33.96 25.62
N PRO A 8 -20.26 -33.41 25.24
CA PRO A 8 -19.24 -33.04 26.20
C PRO A 8 -19.16 -31.51 26.37
N GLU A 9 -19.34 -31.09 27.62
CA GLU A 9 -18.75 -29.96 28.34
C GLU A 9 -18.47 -28.64 27.58
N SER A 10 -19.23 -27.63 27.99
CA SER A 10 -18.99 -26.21 27.71
C SER A 10 -17.66 -25.73 28.27
N TYR A 11 -16.67 -25.53 27.40
CA TYR A 11 -15.57 -24.61 27.69
C TYR A 11 -16.13 -23.18 27.73
N HIS A 12 -16.10 -22.57 28.91
CA HIS A 12 -16.36 -21.14 29.08
C HIS A 12 -15.38 -20.33 28.22
N GLN A 13 -15.88 -19.71 27.15
CA GLN A 13 -15.20 -18.59 26.52
C GLN A 13 -15.24 -17.40 27.49
N PRO A 14 -14.12 -16.72 27.77
CA PRO A 14 -14.17 -15.48 28.53
C PRO A 14 -14.89 -14.41 27.69
N SER A 15 -15.84 -13.71 28.30
CA SER A 15 -16.51 -12.57 27.70
C SER A 15 -15.50 -11.47 27.35
N ALA A 16 -15.76 -10.74 26.26
CA ALA A 16 -14.95 -9.59 25.84
C ALA A 16 -14.76 -8.52 26.94
N SER A 17 -15.61 -8.51 27.97
CA SER A 17 -15.47 -7.64 29.14
C SER A 17 -14.27 -8.01 30.03
N TYR A 18 -13.96 -9.30 30.18
CA TYR A 18 -12.87 -9.77 31.05
C TYR A 18 -11.49 -9.47 30.45
N ILE A 19 -11.39 -9.50 29.12
CA ILE A 19 -10.18 -9.10 28.38
C ILE A 19 -9.94 -7.59 28.52
N ARG A 20 -11.01 -6.78 28.55
CA ARG A 20 -10.93 -5.32 28.72
C ARG A 20 -10.37 -4.90 30.08
N GLU A 21 -10.76 -5.59 31.14
CA GLU A 21 -10.25 -5.35 32.51
C GLU A 21 -8.83 -5.88 32.71
N ALA A 22 -8.45 -6.95 32.00
CA ALA A 22 -7.11 -7.52 32.09
C ALA A 22 -6.02 -6.67 31.42
N ILE A 23 -6.35 -5.82 30.43
CA ILE A 23 -5.35 -5.03 29.67
C ILE A 23 -5.05 -3.68 30.34
N ALA A 24 -5.99 -3.08 31.07
CA ALA A 24 -5.82 -1.77 31.69
C ALA A 24 -4.60 -1.65 32.63
N PRO A 25 -4.29 -2.64 33.49
CA PRO A 25 -3.10 -2.59 34.35
C PRO A 25 -1.77 -2.69 33.57
N PHE A 26 -1.75 -3.37 32.41
CA PHE A 26 -0.55 -3.56 31.60
C PHE A 26 -0.10 -2.28 30.89
N LEU A 27 -1.05 -1.47 30.42
CA LEU A 27 -0.75 -0.15 29.84
C LEU A 27 -0.03 0.75 30.85
N THR A 28 -0.49 0.78 32.11
CA THR A 28 0.16 1.51 33.22
C THR A 28 1.57 1.01 33.56
N ASN A 29 1.83 -0.30 33.50
CA ASN A 29 3.15 -0.85 33.82
C ASN A 29 4.18 -0.54 32.71
N GLU A 30 3.72 -0.45 31.46
CA GLU A 30 4.58 -0.09 30.35
C GLU A 30 4.90 1.41 30.31
N GLU A 31 3.95 2.28 30.68
CA GLU A 31 4.20 3.71 30.95
C GLU A 31 5.32 3.91 31.97
N ALA A 32 5.36 3.13 33.05
CA ALA A 32 6.43 3.18 34.05
C ALA A 32 7.79 2.73 33.49
N ARG A 33 7.81 1.71 32.62
CA ARG A 33 9.04 1.27 31.91
C ARG A 33 9.54 2.32 30.92
N LEU A 34 8.63 2.99 30.21
CA LEU A 34 8.93 4.04 29.24
C LEU A 34 9.54 5.28 29.91
N MET A 35 9.07 5.64 31.11
CA MET A 35 9.65 6.69 31.95
C MET A 35 11.11 6.38 32.35
N ALA A 36 11.40 5.12 32.71
CA ALA A 36 12.75 4.68 33.07
C ALA A 36 13.73 4.68 31.87
N GLU A 37 13.25 4.35 30.67
CA GLU A 37 14.07 4.35 29.44
C GLU A 37 14.28 5.75 28.83
N SER A 38 13.47 6.75 29.18
CA SER A 38 13.59 8.14 28.69
C SER A 38 14.71 8.93 29.37
N ALA A 39 15.26 8.44 30.49
CA ALA A 39 16.36 9.07 31.22
C ALA A 39 17.74 8.99 30.52
N LEU A 40 17.84 8.27 29.38
CA LEU A 40 19.11 7.96 28.68
C LEU A 40 19.42 8.83 27.44
N GLY A 41 18.76 9.97 27.26
CA GLY A 41 19.28 11.10 26.45
C GLY A 41 19.42 10.93 24.93
N ALA A 42 18.91 9.87 24.30
CA ALA A 42 18.94 9.73 22.84
C ALA A 42 17.74 10.44 22.16
N LYS A 43 17.97 11.18 21.07
CA LYS A 43 16.90 11.66 20.16
C LYS A 43 16.14 10.45 19.61
N ARG A 44 15.01 10.11 20.23
CA ARG A 44 14.12 9.02 19.79
C ARG A 44 12.95 9.60 18.99
N SER A 45 12.54 8.86 17.96
CA SER A 45 11.31 9.11 17.21
C SER A 45 10.09 9.21 18.15
N PRO A 46 9.13 10.12 17.88
CA PRO A 46 7.92 10.25 18.70
C PRO A 46 7.08 8.98 18.73
N PHE A 47 6.99 8.29 17.59
CA PHE A 47 6.16 7.11 17.45
C PHE A 47 7.01 5.86 17.67
N GLN A 48 6.49 4.94 18.46
CA GLN A 48 7.02 3.59 18.58
C GLN A 48 5.92 2.58 18.31
N TYR A 49 6.24 1.52 17.57
CA TYR A 49 5.34 0.40 17.39
C TYR A 49 5.99 -0.89 17.87
N VAL A 50 5.19 -1.72 18.53
CA VAL A 50 5.65 -3.00 19.08
C VAL A 50 4.68 -4.08 18.66
N LEU A 51 5.17 -5.06 17.90
CA LEU A 51 4.43 -6.28 17.62
C LEU A 51 4.57 -7.23 18.82
N CYS A 52 3.46 -7.60 19.44
CA CYS A 52 3.43 -8.47 20.61
C CYS A 52 3.54 -9.95 20.20
N ALA A 53 4.69 -10.29 19.63
CA ALA A 53 5.09 -11.64 19.29
C ALA A 53 6.60 -11.80 19.49
N ALA A 54 7.02 -13.00 19.89
CA ALA A 54 8.39 -13.26 20.29
C ALA A 54 9.35 -13.31 19.09
N THR A 55 10.54 -12.71 19.24
CA THR A 55 11.60 -12.81 18.24
C THR A 55 12.24 -14.20 18.27
N SER A 56 12.72 -14.65 17.11
CA SER A 56 13.43 -15.93 17.00
C SER A 56 14.81 -15.85 17.67
N PRO A 57 15.17 -16.82 18.54
CA PRO A 57 16.51 -16.92 19.13
C PRO A 57 17.58 -17.39 18.13
N ALA A 58 17.17 -17.86 16.95
CA ALA A 58 18.07 -18.50 15.97
C ALA A 58 18.53 -17.54 14.85
N VAL A 59 18.43 -16.22 15.08
CA VAL A 59 18.89 -15.18 14.16
C VAL A 59 20.26 -14.68 14.60
N LYS A 60 21.23 -14.60 13.68
CA LYS A 60 22.57 -14.08 13.97
C LYS A 60 22.53 -12.58 14.23
N GLN A 61 23.44 -12.05 15.05
CA GLN A 61 23.51 -10.61 15.36
C GLN A 61 23.68 -9.71 14.13
N GLN A 62 24.31 -10.24 13.07
CA GLN A 62 24.55 -9.56 11.80
C GLN A 62 23.28 -9.39 10.96
N GLU A 63 22.27 -10.22 11.23
CA GLU A 63 20.99 -10.22 10.54
C GLU A 63 19.95 -9.44 11.36
N GLU A 64 18.90 -8.97 10.72
CA GLU A 64 17.79 -8.34 11.44
C GLU A 64 16.96 -9.41 12.17
N THR A 65 16.48 -9.09 13.36
CA THR A 65 15.58 -9.94 14.14
C THR A 65 14.36 -10.37 13.32
N LEU A 66 13.95 -11.63 13.47
CA LEU A 66 12.86 -12.24 12.72
C LEU A 66 11.81 -12.78 13.68
N THR A 67 10.54 -12.52 13.38
CA THR A 67 9.40 -12.93 14.23
C THR A 67 8.52 -13.92 13.50
N TYR A 68 8.07 -14.96 14.19
CA TYR A 68 7.26 -16.02 13.59
C TYR A 68 5.79 -15.82 13.94
N LEU A 69 4.95 -15.76 12.90
CA LEU A 69 3.50 -15.62 13.04
C LEU A 69 2.78 -16.85 12.49
N ASN A 70 1.61 -17.16 13.04
CA ASN A 70 0.70 -18.18 12.52
C ASN A 70 -0.34 -17.54 11.60
N GLN A 71 -0.63 -18.20 10.48
CA GLN A 71 -1.64 -17.80 9.51
C GLN A 71 -3.00 -17.62 10.20
N GLY A 72 -3.64 -16.46 9.99
CA GLY A 72 -4.98 -16.14 10.49
C GLY A 72 -5.09 -15.97 12.01
N GLN A 73 -3.98 -16.04 12.76
CA GLN A 73 -3.98 -15.73 14.19
C GLN A 73 -3.86 -14.22 14.38
N SER A 74 -4.64 -13.66 15.30
CA SER A 74 -4.59 -12.24 15.67
C SER A 74 -3.34 -11.95 16.51
N TYR A 75 -2.56 -10.95 16.09
CA TYR A 75 -1.41 -10.44 16.81
C TYR A 75 -1.55 -8.94 17.06
N GLU A 76 -1.29 -8.52 18.29
CA GLU A 76 -1.36 -7.12 18.68
C GLU A 76 -0.14 -6.33 18.16
N ILE A 77 -0.41 -5.17 17.57
CA ILE A 77 0.56 -4.09 17.36
C ILE A 77 0.16 -2.95 18.29
N ARG A 78 1.03 -2.64 19.25
CA ARG A 78 0.90 -1.47 20.13
C ARG A 78 1.45 -0.24 19.43
N LEU A 79 0.66 0.82 19.36
CA LEU A 79 1.00 2.12 18.81
C LEU A 79 1.18 3.10 19.96
N LEU A 80 2.42 3.56 20.15
CA LEU A 80 2.83 4.35 21.30
C LEU A 80 3.37 5.71 20.85
N ASN A 81 3.03 6.77 21.58
CA ASN A 81 3.70 8.06 21.48
C ASN A 81 4.61 8.28 22.70
N ARG A 82 5.93 8.36 22.49
CA ARG A 82 6.94 8.53 23.53
C ARG A 82 7.16 9.98 23.96
N LYS A 83 6.61 10.97 23.23
CA LYS A 83 6.85 12.41 23.48
C LYS A 83 5.55 13.20 23.44
N LEU A 84 4.75 13.07 24.50
CA LEU A 84 3.48 13.79 24.64
C LEU A 84 3.66 15.33 24.67
N VAL A 85 4.79 15.83 25.19
CA VAL A 85 5.00 17.26 25.51
C VAL A 85 5.66 18.05 24.37
N GLU A 86 6.36 17.41 23.42
CA GLU A 86 7.03 18.10 22.31
C GLU A 86 6.22 18.09 20.99
N TYR A 87 5.08 17.37 20.94
CA TYR A 87 4.23 17.23 19.74
C TYR A 87 2.86 17.88 19.88
N THR A 88 2.76 18.94 20.69
CA THR A 88 1.62 19.86 20.70
C THR A 88 1.41 20.57 19.35
N ASP A 89 2.38 20.49 18.43
CA ASP A 89 2.30 21.01 17.06
C ASP A 89 1.55 20.08 16.09
N ILE A 90 1.16 18.85 16.49
CA ILE A 90 0.23 18.06 15.69
C ILE A 90 -1.14 18.73 15.80
N SER A 91 -1.49 19.51 14.78
CA SER A 91 -2.75 20.27 14.73
C SER A 91 -4.01 19.39 14.81
N SER A 92 -3.88 18.09 14.50
CA SER A 92 -4.96 17.12 14.52
C SER A 92 -4.97 16.27 15.79
N LYS A 93 -6.17 16.12 16.37
CA LYS A 93 -6.45 15.23 17.51
C LYS A 93 -6.10 13.76 17.24
N TYR A 94 -6.15 13.33 15.99
CA TYR A 94 -5.89 11.95 15.58
C TYR A 94 -4.79 11.90 14.53
N VAL A 95 -4.14 10.75 14.39
CA VAL A 95 -3.23 10.44 13.28
C VAL A 95 -3.74 9.23 12.53
N LYS A 96 -3.42 9.14 11.23
CA LYS A 96 -3.72 7.96 10.41
C LYS A 96 -2.50 7.06 10.37
N SER A 97 -2.69 5.78 10.69
CA SER A 97 -1.67 4.76 10.45
C SER A 97 -2.13 3.79 9.37
N ILE A 98 -1.20 3.44 8.48
CA ILE A 98 -1.38 2.43 7.46
C ILE A 98 -0.43 1.28 7.76
N VAL A 99 -0.98 0.09 7.95
CA VAL A 99 -0.23 -1.15 8.20
C VAL A 99 -0.20 -1.97 6.91
N ARG A 100 0.99 -2.41 6.51
CA ARG A 100 1.23 -3.16 5.28
C ARG A 100 2.04 -4.43 5.53
N VAL A 101 1.66 -5.51 4.85
CA VAL A 101 2.52 -6.70 4.71
C VAL A 101 3.20 -6.62 3.34
N VAL A 102 4.52 -6.42 3.33
CA VAL A 102 5.32 -6.26 2.10
C VAL A 102 6.41 -7.33 2.02
N PHE A 103 6.88 -7.65 0.82
CA PHE A 103 8.02 -8.55 0.68
C PHE A 103 9.29 -7.91 1.24
N HIS A 104 10.10 -8.69 1.97
CA HIS A 104 11.44 -8.23 2.35
C HIS A 104 12.43 -8.32 1.18
N ASP A 105 12.28 -9.34 0.32
CA ASP A 105 13.15 -9.57 -0.84
C ASP A 105 12.84 -8.56 -1.97
N ARG A 106 13.87 -7.84 -2.43
CA ARG A 106 13.78 -6.80 -3.47
C ARG A 106 13.20 -7.29 -4.80
N ARG A 107 13.52 -8.53 -5.21
CA ARG A 107 12.99 -9.11 -6.46
C ARG A 107 11.49 -9.38 -6.32
N LEU A 108 11.07 -9.88 -5.16
CA LEU A 108 9.65 -10.10 -4.88
C LEU A 108 8.88 -8.78 -4.71
N GLN A 109 9.50 -7.72 -4.18
CA GLN A 109 8.90 -6.37 -4.17
C GLN A 109 8.62 -5.89 -5.60
N TYR A 110 9.57 -6.06 -6.53
CA TYR A 110 9.36 -5.67 -7.94
C TYR A 110 8.22 -6.46 -8.61
N MET A 111 8.04 -7.72 -8.23
CA MET A 111 6.99 -8.58 -8.74
C MET A 111 5.76 -8.62 -7.82
N GLU A 112 5.64 -7.70 -6.85
CA GLU A 112 4.66 -7.80 -5.75
C GLU A 112 3.25 -7.94 -6.29
N HIS A 113 2.85 -7.06 -7.21
CA HIS A 113 1.53 -7.12 -7.85
C HIS A 113 1.23 -8.53 -8.40
N GLN A 114 2.15 -9.11 -9.19
CA GLN A 114 1.96 -10.46 -9.75
C GLN A 114 1.88 -11.53 -8.65
N GLN A 115 2.66 -11.41 -7.57
CA GLN A 115 2.63 -12.34 -6.45
C GLN A 115 1.30 -12.26 -5.69
N LEU A 116 0.81 -11.05 -5.41
CA LEU A 116 -0.44 -10.83 -4.70
C LEU A 116 -1.65 -11.27 -5.54
N GLU A 117 -1.63 -10.99 -6.86
CA GLU A 117 -2.67 -11.45 -7.77
C GLU A 117 -2.69 -12.98 -7.91
N GLY A 118 -1.51 -13.61 -8.02
CA GLY A 118 -1.40 -15.06 -8.02
C GLY A 118 -1.89 -15.69 -6.71
N TRP A 119 -1.70 -15.02 -5.58
CA TRP A 119 -2.27 -15.43 -4.30
C TRP A 119 -3.80 -15.30 -4.28
N ARG A 120 -4.33 -14.14 -4.71
CA ARG A 120 -5.77 -13.84 -4.81
C ARG A 120 -6.52 -14.85 -5.67
N TRP A 121 -5.95 -15.25 -6.80
CA TRP A 121 -6.60 -16.20 -7.71
C TRP A 121 -6.94 -17.54 -7.06
N ASN A 122 -6.08 -18.00 -6.14
CA ASN A 122 -6.28 -19.26 -5.42
C ASN A 122 -7.14 -19.10 -4.15
N ARG A 123 -7.50 -17.86 -3.80
CA ARG A 123 -8.25 -17.49 -2.59
C ARG A 123 -9.19 -16.32 -2.87
N PRO A 124 -10.23 -16.53 -3.68
CA PRO A 124 -11.16 -15.47 -4.02
C PRO A 124 -11.89 -14.98 -2.75
N GLY A 125 -11.83 -13.67 -2.51
CA GLY A 125 -12.47 -13.03 -1.35
C GLY A 125 -11.59 -12.90 -0.11
N ASP A 126 -10.51 -13.68 0.00
CA ASP A 126 -9.58 -13.54 1.12
C ASP A 126 -8.67 -12.32 0.93
N ARG A 127 -8.29 -11.71 2.06
CA ARG A 127 -7.28 -10.66 2.13
C ARG A 127 -6.01 -11.19 2.75
N ILE A 128 -4.87 -10.59 2.42
CA ILE A 128 -3.58 -10.97 2.99
C ILE A 128 -3.43 -10.42 4.42
N LEU A 129 -3.92 -9.20 4.64
CA LEU A 129 -3.89 -8.51 5.91
C LEU A 129 -5.29 -8.03 6.26
N ASP A 130 -5.73 -8.42 7.45
CA ASP A 130 -6.98 -7.98 8.07
C ASP A 130 -6.74 -7.42 9.47
N ILE A 131 -7.74 -6.68 9.97
CA ILE A 131 -7.77 -6.13 11.31
C ILE A 131 -8.89 -6.78 12.10
N ASP A 132 -8.56 -7.33 13.26
CA ASP A 132 -9.48 -7.89 14.22
C ASP A 132 -10.04 -6.75 15.09
N VAL A 133 -11.05 -6.06 14.55
CA VAL A 133 -11.67 -4.89 15.18
C VAL A 133 -12.19 -5.19 16.59
N PRO A 134 -12.87 -6.33 16.87
CA PRO A 134 -13.33 -6.66 18.22
C PRO A 134 -12.22 -6.75 19.28
N LEU A 135 -11.01 -7.17 18.90
CA LEU A 135 -9.87 -7.23 19.82
C LEU A 135 -9.11 -5.90 19.91
N SER A 136 -9.26 -5.03 18.93
CA SER A 136 -8.53 -3.76 18.84
C SER A 136 -9.08 -2.70 19.80
N VAL A 137 -8.20 -1.83 20.31
CA VAL A 137 -8.53 -0.80 21.31
C VAL A 137 -7.90 0.53 20.89
N GLY A 138 -8.68 1.61 20.93
CA GLY A 138 -8.20 2.97 20.64
C GLY A 138 -8.02 3.30 19.15
N ILE A 139 -8.35 2.37 18.25
CA ILE A 139 -8.42 2.62 16.81
C ILE A 139 -9.82 3.10 16.40
N LEU A 140 -9.88 3.92 15.35
CA LEU A 140 -11.08 4.50 14.78
C LEU A 140 -11.07 4.32 13.27
N GLU A 141 -12.26 4.21 12.68
CA GLU A 141 -12.45 4.09 11.23
C GLU A 141 -11.49 3.09 10.55
N PRO A 142 -11.42 1.82 10.99
CA PRO A 142 -10.62 0.83 10.30
C PRO A 142 -11.15 0.63 8.87
N ARG A 143 -10.26 0.79 7.88
CA ARG A 143 -10.57 0.65 6.45
C ARG A 143 -9.64 -0.35 5.80
N SER A 144 -10.22 -1.11 4.88
CA SER A 144 -9.55 -2.12 4.07
C SER A 144 -9.98 -1.94 2.63
N HIS A 145 -9.09 -1.46 1.76
CA HIS A 145 -9.44 -1.26 0.36
C HIS A 145 -9.46 -2.59 -0.40
N ALA A 146 -10.52 -2.85 -1.16
CA ALA A 146 -10.77 -4.15 -1.82
C ALA A 146 -9.63 -4.60 -2.75
N LEU A 147 -8.94 -3.65 -3.39
CA LEU A 147 -7.83 -3.94 -4.32
C LEU A 147 -6.46 -4.03 -3.63
N GLN A 148 -6.33 -3.51 -2.41
CA GLN A 148 -5.08 -3.53 -1.63
C GLN A 148 -5.15 -4.62 -0.57
N LEU A 149 -4.92 -5.88 -0.99
CA LEU A 149 -5.12 -7.08 -0.15
C LEU A 149 -4.22 -7.12 1.08
N ASN A 150 -3.07 -6.46 1.03
CA ASN A 150 -2.00 -6.50 2.02
C ASN A 150 -1.91 -5.23 2.88
N THR A 151 -2.96 -4.38 2.84
CA THR A 151 -2.97 -3.07 3.50
C THR A 151 -4.25 -2.88 4.33
N VAL A 152 -4.10 -2.31 5.51
CA VAL A 152 -5.22 -1.80 6.35
C VAL A 152 -4.84 -0.43 6.88
N GLU A 153 -5.82 0.45 7.08
CA GLU A 153 -5.61 1.79 7.64
C GLU A 153 -6.62 2.08 8.74
N PHE A 154 -6.24 2.93 9.70
CA PHE A 154 -7.12 3.37 10.79
C PHE A 154 -6.58 4.67 11.40
N LEU A 155 -7.45 5.38 12.10
CA LEU A 155 -7.11 6.54 12.90
C LEU A 155 -6.88 6.13 14.37
N TRP A 156 -6.02 6.84 15.09
CA TRP A 156 -5.86 6.65 16.54
C TRP A 156 -5.38 7.95 17.20
N ASP A 157 -5.56 8.02 18.53
CA ASP A 157 -5.20 9.17 19.36
C ASP A 157 -3.79 8.97 19.95
N PRO A 158 -2.77 9.73 19.50
CA PRO A 158 -1.41 9.61 20.04
C PRO A 158 -1.31 9.91 21.53
N ALA A 159 -2.27 10.65 22.12
CA ALA A 159 -2.26 10.96 23.54
C ALA A 159 -2.77 9.80 24.40
N LYS A 160 -3.46 8.82 23.81
CA LYS A 160 -4.04 7.67 24.51
C LYS A 160 -3.40 6.34 24.15
N ASN A 161 -2.51 6.33 23.17
CA ASN A 161 -2.00 5.13 22.52
C ASN A 161 -3.14 4.28 21.90
N ALA A 162 -2.77 3.23 21.19
CA ALA A 162 -3.74 2.29 20.64
C ALA A 162 -3.14 0.88 20.50
N SER A 163 -4.01 -0.12 20.40
CA SER A 163 -3.66 -1.49 20.04
C SER A 163 -4.49 -1.93 18.84
N ALA A 164 -3.81 -2.24 17.74
CA ALA A 164 -4.40 -2.81 16.55
C ALA A 164 -4.08 -4.31 16.50
N PHE A 165 -5.10 -5.17 16.47
CA PHE A 165 -4.90 -6.61 16.29
C PHE A 165 -4.98 -6.95 14.81
N ILE A 166 -3.93 -7.52 14.25
CA ILE A 166 -3.85 -7.86 12.83
C ILE A 166 -3.81 -9.36 12.60
N GLN A 167 -4.33 -9.79 11.45
CA GLN A 167 -4.28 -11.17 10.98
C GLN A 167 -3.55 -11.22 9.63
N VAL A 168 -2.52 -12.05 9.53
CA VAL A 168 -1.81 -12.29 8.27
C VAL A 168 -2.24 -13.65 7.72
N ASN A 169 -2.89 -13.64 6.55
CA ASN A 169 -3.56 -14.81 6.00
C ASN A 169 -2.75 -15.53 4.92
N CYS A 170 -1.63 -14.96 4.47
CA CYS A 170 -0.72 -15.66 3.55
C CYS A 170 0.43 -16.33 4.31
N ILE A 171 0.87 -17.53 3.88
CA ILE A 171 2.07 -18.17 4.47
C ILE A 171 3.32 -17.91 3.62
N SER A 172 4.47 -17.85 4.27
CA SER A 172 5.74 -17.55 3.60
C SER A 172 6.18 -18.56 2.54
N THR A 173 5.75 -19.82 2.61
CA THR A 173 6.11 -20.86 1.61
C THR A 173 5.28 -20.79 0.33
N GLU A 174 4.17 -20.05 0.31
CA GLU A 174 3.34 -19.91 -0.91
C GLU A 174 4.01 -19.06 -2.00
N PHE A 175 4.97 -18.25 -1.60
CA PHE A 175 5.71 -17.34 -2.49
C PHE A 175 7.11 -17.86 -2.81
N THR A 176 7.43 -19.10 -2.47
CA THR A 176 8.67 -19.75 -2.93
C THR A 176 8.48 -20.34 -4.33
N PRO A 177 9.54 -20.48 -5.14
CA PRO A 177 9.42 -20.99 -6.51
C PRO A 177 8.76 -22.37 -6.60
N ARG A 178 9.06 -23.28 -5.67
CA ARG A 178 8.49 -24.62 -5.70
C ARG A 178 7.11 -24.70 -5.07
N LYS A 179 6.65 -23.70 -4.29
CA LYS A 179 5.33 -23.63 -3.61
C LYS A 179 4.93 -24.82 -2.72
N HIS A 180 5.79 -25.84 -2.59
CA HIS A 180 5.58 -27.03 -1.77
C HIS A 180 6.38 -26.92 -0.46
N GLY A 181 5.93 -27.63 0.58
CA GLY A 181 6.61 -27.67 1.87
C GLY A 181 8.04 -28.21 1.76
N GLY A 182 8.96 -27.66 2.56
CA GLY A 182 10.37 -28.09 2.63
C GLY A 182 11.38 -27.01 2.24
N GLU A 183 10.95 -25.98 1.51
CA GLU A 183 11.79 -24.80 1.24
C GLU A 183 11.70 -23.76 2.37
N LYS A 184 12.76 -22.96 2.52
CA LYS A 184 12.78 -21.81 3.43
C LYS A 184 11.78 -20.77 2.91
N GLY A 185 10.68 -20.56 3.63
CA GLY A 185 9.67 -19.57 3.27
C GLY A 185 10.22 -18.14 3.18
N VAL A 186 9.66 -17.36 2.25
CA VAL A 186 10.09 -15.98 2.01
C VAL A 186 9.79 -15.08 3.22
N PRO A 187 10.71 -14.21 3.64
CA PRO A 187 10.44 -13.23 4.69
C PRO A 187 9.55 -12.10 4.17
N PHE A 188 8.64 -11.63 5.03
CA PHE A 188 7.88 -10.39 4.83
C PHE A 188 8.35 -9.32 5.81
N ARG A 189 7.91 -8.09 5.60
CA ARG A 189 7.93 -7.04 6.61
C ARG A 189 6.49 -6.63 6.93
N ILE A 190 6.20 -6.44 8.21
CA ILE A 190 5.07 -5.61 8.60
C ILE A 190 5.63 -4.20 8.69
N GLN A 191 5.07 -3.27 7.92
CA GLN A 191 5.41 -1.86 7.94
C GLN A 191 4.23 -1.04 8.43
N VAL A 192 4.51 -0.05 9.29
CA VAL A 192 3.55 0.92 9.80
C VAL A 192 4.02 2.30 9.38
N ASP A 193 3.20 2.97 8.56
CA ASP A 193 3.41 4.36 8.13
C ASP A 193 2.35 5.25 8.80
N THR A 194 2.76 6.34 9.44
CA THR A 194 1.86 7.27 10.15
C THR A 194 1.86 8.64 9.50
N PHE A 195 0.67 9.24 9.41
CA PHE A 195 0.39 10.48 8.73
C PHE A 195 -0.44 11.44 9.59
N THR A 196 -0.12 12.72 9.51
CA THR A 196 -0.88 13.86 10.06
C THR A 196 -1.69 14.55 8.97
N THR A 197 -2.56 15.47 9.38
CA THR A 197 -3.37 16.27 8.47
C THR A 197 -2.54 17.36 7.81
N ASN A 198 -2.70 17.54 6.50
CA ASN A 198 -2.19 18.70 5.78
C ASN A 198 -3.03 19.96 6.07
N GLN A 199 -2.71 21.08 5.41
CA GLN A 199 -3.45 22.34 5.53
C GLN A 199 -4.94 22.24 5.12
N GLN A 200 -5.30 21.22 4.35
CA GLN A 200 -6.65 20.93 3.88
C GLN A 200 -7.41 19.97 4.81
N GLY A 201 -6.79 19.50 5.90
CA GLY A 201 -7.39 18.55 6.84
C GLY A 201 -7.31 17.08 6.41
N GLU A 202 -6.59 16.78 5.33
CA GLU A 202 -6.44 15.41 4.81
C GLU A 202 -5.18 14.74 5.36
N TYR A 203 -5.29 13.47 5.76
CA TYR A 203 -4.18 12.68 6.32
C TYR A 203 -3.15 12.26 5.25
N MET A 204 -2.38 13.21 4.75
CA MET A 204 -1.37 13.00 3.69
C MET A 204 0.04 13.41 4.08
N GLU A 205 0.22 14.11 5.21
CA GLU A 205 1.55 14.52 5.66
C GLU A 205 2.21 13.35 6.40
N HIS A 206 3.23 12.74 5.79
CA HIS A 206 3.96 11.63 6.41
C HIS A 206 4.81 12.12 7.59
N VAL A 207 4.77 11.40 8.71
CA VAL A 207 5.54 11.74 9.91
C VAL A 207 6.46 10.63 10.41
N HIS A 208 6.14 9.37 10.16
CA HIS A 208 6.96 8.26 10.66
C HIS A 208 6.72 6.93 9.93
N SER A 209 7.77 6.15 9.75
CA SER A 209 7.71 4.80 9.21
C SER A 209 8.58 3.84 10.01
N SER A 210 8.07 2.65 10.28
CA SER A 210 8.86 1.58 10.88
C SER A 210 8.40 0.21 10.42
N SER A 211 9.29 -0.76 10.46
CA SER A 211 8.97 -2.14 10.09
C SER A 211 9.68 -3.18 10.95
N CYS A 212 9.16 -4.41 10.93
CA CYS A 212 9.85 -5.59 11.46
C CYS A 212 9.75 -6.74 10.47
N GLN A 213 10.77 -7.61 10.43
CA GLN A 213 10.72 -8.82 9.62
C GLN A 213 9.90 -9.91 10.27
N ILE A 214 9.05 -10.56 9.47
CA ILE A 214 8.26 -11.71 9.89
C ILE A 214 8.42 -12.90 8.93
N ARG A 215 8.11 -14.08 9.44
CA ARG A 215 7.81 -15.27 8.63
C ARG A 215 6.50 -15.88 9.10
N VAL A 216 5.59 -16.12 8.16
CA VAL A 216 4.26 -16.64 8.46
C VAL A 216 4.21 -18.14 8.18
N PHE A 217 3.75 -18.90 9.16
CA PHE A 217 3.62 -20.34 9.11
C PHE A 217 2.15 -20.74 9.10
N LYS A 218 1.86 -21.99 8.72
CA LYS A 218 0.55 -22.61 9.00
C LYS A 218 0.24 -22.57 10.50
N PRO A 219 -1.04 -22.70 10.91
CA PRO A 219 -1.42 -22.69 12.32
C PRO A 219 -0.57 -23.64 13.18
N LYS A 220 -0.16 -23.15 14.36
CA LYS A 220 0.79 -23.81 15.29
C LYS A 220 2.19 -24.07 14.72
N GLY A 221 2.50 -23.54 13.55
CA GLY A 221 3.79 -23.72 12.88
C GLY A 221 4.87 -22.80 13.46
N ALA A 222 4.49 -21.57 13.82
CA ALA A 222 5.37 -20.62 14.49
C ALA A 222 5.82 -21.16 15.87
N ASP A 223 4.89 -21.70 16.66
CA ASP A 223 5.15 -22.24 17.99
C ASP A 223 6.12 -23.42 17.96
N ARG A 224 5.86 -24.36 17.04
CA ARG A 224 6.75 -25.51 16.80
C ARG A 224 8.13 -25.04 16.39
N LYS A 225 8.21 -24.06 15.49
CA LYS A 225 9.48 -23.51 15.01
C LYS A 225 10.25 -22.81 16.13
N LEU A 226 9.59 -21.99 16.96
CA LEU A 226 10.21 -21.30 18.08
C LEU A 226 10.73 -22.29 19.13
N LYS A 227 9.96 -23.34 19.44
CA LYS A 227 10.39 -24.42 20.33
C LYS A 227 11.65 -25.11 19.80
N THR A 228 11.65 -25.53 18.52
CA THR A 228 12.82 -26.15 17.89
C THR A 228 14.03 -25.22 17.85
N ASP A 229 13.83 -23.93 17.60
CA ASP A 229 14.92 -22.95 17.56
C ASP A 229 15.51 -22.74 18.97
N ARG A 230 14.69 -22.71 20.03
CA ARG A 230 15.15 -22.65 21.42
C ARG A 230 15.96 -23.89 21.83
N GLU A 231 15.43 -25.09 21.58
CA GLU A 231 16.14 -26.35 21.86
C GLU A 231 17.48 -26.44 21.12
N LYS A 232 17.58 -25.86 19.91
CA LYS A 232 18.84 -25.76 19.17
C LYS A 232 19.81 -24.78 19.81
N MET A 233 19.34 -23.67 20.36
CA MET A 233 20.20 -22.68 21.02
C MET A 233 20.70 -23.18 22.37
N ASP A 234 19.90 -23.95 23.10
CA ASP A 234 20.32 -24.51 24.39
C ASP A 234 21.43 -25.55 24.26
N LYS A 235 21.52 -26.22 23.10
CA LYS A 235 22.61 -27.16 22.77
C LYS A 235 23.91 -26.47 22.32
N LYS A 236 23.92 -25.15 22.13
CA LYS A 236 25.12 -24.41 21.72
C LYS A 236 25.97 -24.00 22.93
N THR A 237 27.28 -23.93 22.72
CA THR A 237 28.21 -23.37 23.71
C THR A 237 27.94 -21.89 23.94
N LEU A 238 28.38 -21.35 25.09
CA LEU A 238 28.19 -19.92 25.42
C LEU A 238 28.78 -19.00 24.33
N GLN A 239 30.00 -19.29 23.87
CA GLN A 239 30.66 -18.53 22.80
C GLN A 239 29.89 -18.55 21.47
N ASP A 240 29.21 -19.66 21.15
CA ASP A 240 28.40 -19.74 19.93
C ASP A 240 27.06 -19.02 20.09
N ARG A 241 26.50 -18.97 21.30
CA ARG A 241 25.23 -18.26 21.60
C ARG A 241 25.38 -16.76 21.48
N GLU A 242 26.54 -16.21 21.86
CA GLU A 242 26.85 -14.77 21.72
C GLU A 242 26.81 -14.27 20.27
N LYS A 243 26.85 -15.16 19.27
CA LYS A 243 26.74 -14.80 17.85
C LYS A 243 25.29 -14.53 17.41
N TYR A 244 24.30 -14.77 18.27
CA TYR A 244 22.86 -14.68 17.96
C TYR A 244 22.18 -13.56 18.75
N HIS A 245 21.05 -13.09 18.22
CA HIS A 245 20.17 -12.16 18.93
C HIS A 245 19.51 -12.84 20.11
N LEU A 246 19.26 -12.05 21.16
CA LEU A 246 18.45 -12.52 22.29
C LEU A 246 16.99 -12.67 21.84
N CYS A 247 16.31 -13.70 22.38
CA CYS A 247 14.87 -13.84 22.24
C CYS A 247 14.20 -12.79 23.13
N HIS A 248 13.30 -12.01 22.54
CA HIS A 248 12.43 -11.08 23.26
C HIS A 248 10.99 -11.56 23.12
N GLU A 249 10.15 -11.30 24.12
CA GLU A 249 8.72 -11.65 24.07
C GLU A 249 7.94 -10.78 23.08
N THR A 250 8.45 -9.59 22.79
CA THR A 250 7.89 -8.63 21.83
C THR A 250 8.92 -8.25 20.79
N THR A 251 8.42 -7.78 19.65
CA THR A 251 9.23 -7.37 18.49
C THR A 251 9.06 -5.87 18.27
N PRO A 252 10.03 -5.04 18.68
CA PRO A 252 9.99 -3.61 18.37
C PRO A 252 10.17 -3.41 16.85
N LEU A 253 9.33 -2.57 16.26
CA LEU A 253 9.53 -2.15 14.87
C LEU A 253 10.66 -1.12 14.83
N LYS A 254 11.52 -1.24 13.81
CA LYS A 254 12.66 -0.35 13.59
C LYS A 254 12.33 0.66 12.49
N GLU A 255 12.83 1.88 12.64
CA GLU A 255 12.64 2.95 11.68
C GLU A 255 13.10 2.54 10.27
N CYS A 256 12.33 2.91 9.25
CA CYS A 256 12.62 2.62 7.85
C CYS A 256 12.12 3.72 6.92
N SER A 257 12.43 3.62 5.63
CA SER A 257 11.86 4.50 4.61
C SER A 257 10.34 4.32 4.51
N PRO A 258 9.59 5.39 4.19
CA PRO A 258 8.17 5.29 3.89
C PRO A 258 7.92 4.42 2.67
N TRP A 259 6.78 3.72 2.68
CA TRP A 259 6.35 2.88 1.57
C TRP A 259 5.42 3.65 0.60
N PRO A 260 5.59 3.49 -0.72
CA PRO A 260 6.72 2.85 -1.40
C PRO A 260 7.99 3.68 -1.22
N ASP A 261 9.17 3.04 -1.25
CA ASP A 261 10.46 3.70 -1.04
C ASP A 261 10.51 5.06 -1.76
N ALA A 262 10.39 6.13 -0.97
CA ALA A 262 10.55 7.48 -1.47
C ALA A 262 12.03 7.66 -1.80
N LEU A 263 12.40 7.37 -3.05
CA LEU A 263 13.68 7.81 -3.59
C LEU A 263 13.71 9.34 -3.55
N HIS A 264 14.26 9.90 -2.48
CA HIS A 264 14.74 11.27 -2.31
C HIS A 264 14.03 12.32 -3.19
N LEU A 265 12.81 12.70 -2.81
CA LEU A 265 12.29 14.03 -3.13
C LEU A 265 12.78 14.99 -2.04
N THR A 266 14.05 15.38 -2.12
CA THR A 266 14.52 16.53 -1.34
C THR A 266 14.04 17.79 -2.03
N THR A 267 13.10 18.44 -1.35
CA THR A 267 12.57 19.78 -1.57
C THR A 267 13.68 20.81 -1.76
N HIS A 268 13.74 21.43 -2.95
CA HIS A 268 14.14 22.83 -3.10
C HIS A 268 13.32 23.47 -4.22
N SER A 269 12.50 24.42 -3.81
CA SER A 269 12.12 25.66 -4.49
C SER A 269 11.75 25.64 -5.99
N SER A 270 10.48 26.00 -6.23
CA SER A 270 9.93 26.72 -7.39
C SER A 270 10.05 26.11 -8.80
N CYS A 271 8.85 26.01 -9.41
CA CYS A 271 8.55 25.89 -10.84
C CYS A 271 8.29 24.46 -11.38
N SER A 272 7.08 24.28 -11.90
CA SER A 272 6.62 23.21 -12.82
C SER A 272 6.96 21.77 -12.45
N THR A 273 5.99 21.05 -11.88
CA THR A 273 6.02 19.59 -11.74
C THR A 273 6.29 18.90 -13.08
N PRO A 274 7.41 18.17 -13.27
CA PRO A 274 7.60 17.31 -14.42
C PRO A 274 7.02 15.92 -14.14
N SER A 275 6.18 15.43 -15.04
CA SER A 275 5.63 14.07 -14.99
C SER A 275 6.73 13.00 -14.90
N PRO A 276 6.48 11.85 -14.24
CA PRO A 276 7.43 10.73 -14.14
C PRO A 276 7.67 10.00 -15.47
N HIS A 277 7.00 10.42 -16.55
CA HIS A 277 7.07 9.83 -17.89
C HIS A 277 7.74 10.79 -18.87
N LEU A 278 8.56 10.24 -19.77
CA LEU A 278 9.12 11.02 -20.87
C LEU A 278 8.00 11.41 -21.83
N LEU A 279 7.72 12.71 -21.95
CA LEU A 279 6.69 13.22 -22.85
C LEU A 279 7.27 13.51 -24.24
N PRO A 280 6.50 13.31 -25.33
CA PRO A 280 6.95 13.71 -26.68
C PRO A 280 7.31 15.20 -26.78
N SER A 281 6.71 16.05 -25.95
CA SER A 281 6.95 17.49 -25.89
C SER A 281 8.21 17.90 -25.12
N CYS A 282 8.93 16.96 -24.48
CA CYS A 282 10.16 17.28 -23.75
C CYS A 282 11.23 17.86 -24.68
N SER A 283 11.80 19.01 -24.30
CA SER A 283 12.97 19.58 -24.98
C SER A 283 14.19 18.67 -24.81
N PRO A 284 15.25 18.82 -25.62
CA PRO A 284 16.48 18.07 -25.43
C PRO A 284 17.05 18.17 -24.02
N GLN A 285 16.98 19.35 -23.39
CA GLN A 285 17.40 19.56 -22.00
C GLN A 285 16.54 18.75 -21.02
N GLY A 286 15.21 18.73 -21.22
CA GLY A 286 14.30 17.90 -20.42
C GLY A 286 14.54 16.40 -20.60
N THR A 287 14.86 15.95 -21.82
CA THR A 287 15.25 14.56 -22.10
C THR A 287 16.54 14.18 -21.37
N GLN A 288 17.53 15.09 -21.34
CA GLN A 288 18.78 14.87 -20.61
C GLN A 288 18.53 14.73 -19.11
N GLU A 289 17.74 15.62 -18.52
CA GLU A 289 17.38 15.54 -17.11
C GLU A 289 16.62 14.25 -16.79
N TRP A 290 15.74 13.81 -17.69
CA TRP A 290 15.04 12.53 -17.58
C TRP A 290 16.02 11.34 -17.63
N LEU A 291 16.97 11.31 -18.56
CA LEU A 291 18.01 10.27 -18.63
C LEU A 291 18.85 10.22 -17.35
N HIS A 292 19.24 11.37 -16.81
CA HIS A 292 19.94 11.45 -15.53
C HIS A 292 19.11 10.88 -14.39
N ARG A 293 17.83 11.25 -14.30
CA ARG A 293 16.89 10.79 -13.27
C ARG A 293 16.67 9.27 -13.30
N HIS A 294 16.63 8.68 -14.50
CA HIS A 294 16.41 7.24 -14.69
C HIS A 294 17.71 6.42 -14.77
N ARG A 295 18.85 6.98 -14.33
CA ARG A 295 20.17 6.32 -14.29
C ARG A 295 20.70 5.88 -15.66
N PHE A 296 20.46 6.70 -16.67
CA PHE A 296 21.01 6.57 -18.03
C PHE A 296 21.99 7.71 -18.36
N SER A 297 22.58 8.33 -17.33
CA SER A 297 23.52 9.45 -17.48
C SER A 297 24.78 9.12 -18.30
N SER A 298 25.15 7.85 -18.38
CA SER A 298 26.23 7.36 -19.26
C SER A 298 25.94 7.59 -20.74
N PHE A 299 24.67 7.73 -21.12
CA PHE A 299 24.22 7.96 -22.50
C PHE A 299 23.81 9.41 -22.76
N SER A 300 23.92 10.31 -21.77
CA SER A 300 23.58 11.73 -21.89
C SER A 300 24.24 12.37 -23.11
N ARG A 301 25.55 12.11 -23.30
CA ARG A 301 26.32 12.65 -24.44
C ARG A 301 25.83 12.12 -25.79
N VAL A 302 25.36 10.88 -25.84
CA VAL A 302 24.87 10.24 -27.07
C VAL A 302 23.51 10.83 -27.48
N PHE A 303 22.66 11.14 -26.50
CA PHE A 303 21.32 11.69 -26.72
C PHE A 303 21.22 13.20 -26.51
N THR A 304 22.35 13.93 -26.50
CA THR A 304 22.43 15.35 -26.13
C THR A 304 21.44 16.24 -26.89
N SER A 305 21.19 15.95 -28.17
CA SER A 305 20.31 16.72 -29.04
C SER A 305 18.91 16.12 -29.20
N PHE A 306 18.59 15.02 -28.52
CA PHE A 306 17.34 14.30 -28.71
C PHE A 306 16.22 14.92 -27.86
N SER A 307 15.15 15.38 -28.51
CA SER A 307 13.90 15.70 -27.83
C SER A 307 13.21 14.43 -27.32
N GLY A 308 12.19 14.58 -26.47
CA GLY A 308 11.40 13.44 -25.99
C GLY A 308 10.77 12.66 -27.13
N ALA A 309 10.29 13.34 -28.17
CA ALA A 309 9.77 12.71 -29.38
C ALA A 309 10.85 11.94 -30.17
N ASP A 310 12.09 12.47 -30.25
CA ASP A 310 13.19 11.79 -30.94
C ASP A 310 13.57 10.49 -30.25
N LEU A 311 13.71 10.55 -28.92
CA LEU A 311 14.05 9.37 -28.13
C LEU A 311 12.91 8.34 -28.22
N LEU A 312 11.64 8.75 -28.05
CA LEU A 312 10.48 7.85 -28.11
C LEU A 312 10.23 7.18 -29.47
N ARG A 313 10.76 7.75 -30.56
CA ARG A 313 10.69 7.20 -31.92
C ARG A 313 11.71 6.07 -32.16
N MET A 314 12.73 5.94 -31.32
CA MET A 314 13.73 4.87 -31.46
C MET A 314 13.12 3.49 -31.22
N SER A 315 13.47 2.54 -32.07
CA SER A 315 13.07 1.15 -31.88
C SER A 315 13.89 0.50 -30.76
N ARG A 316 13.41 -0.66 -30.28
CA ARG A 316 14.14 -1.45 -29.28
C ARG A 316 15.52 -1.85 -29.78
N ASP A 317 15.62 -2.21 -31.05
CA ASP A 317 16.87 -2.67 -31.66
C ASP A 317 17.86 -1.51 -31.85
N ASP A 318 17.38 -0.31 -32.21
CA ASP A 318 18.23 0.88 -32.27
C ASP A 318 18.83 1.22 -30.90
N LEU A 319 18.01 1.14 -29.84
CA LEU A 319 18.48 1.40 -28.47
C LEU A 319 19.43 0.31 -27.97
N ILE A 320 19.22 -0.96 -28.34
CA ILE A 320 20.17 -2.04 -28.06
C ILE A 320 21.50 -1.82 -28.78
N GLN A 321 21.46 -1.37 -30.03
CA GLN A 321 22.66 -1.11 -30.82
C GLN A 321 23.47 0.06 -30.26
N ILE A 322 22.80 1.09 -29.75
CA ILE A 322 23.45 2.30 -29.22
C ILE A 322 23.90 2.14 -27.76
N CYS A 323 23.06 1.57 -26.90
CA CYS A 323 23.33 1.47 -25.45
C CYS A 323 23.87 0.10 -25.03
N GLY A 324 23.84 -0.89 -25.91
CA GLY A 324 24.14 -2.29 -25.60
C GLY A 324 22.89 -3.09 -25.15
N PRO A 325 22.93 -4.42 -25.17
CA PRO A 325 21.74 -5.26 -24.95
C PRO A 325 21.03 -5.02 -23.62
N ALA A 326 21.77 -4.91 -22.52
CA ALA A 326 21.19 -4.73 -21.19
C ALA A 326 20.60 -3.33 -21.00
N ASP A 327 21.37 -2.29 -21.33
CA ASP A 327 20.95 -0.91 -21.11
C ASP A 327 19.93 -0.43 -22.15
N GLY A 328 20.01 -0.90 -23.40
CA GLY A 328 19.05 -0.60 -24.46
C GLY A 328 17.66 -1.18 -24.19
N ILE A 329 17.58 -2.43 -23.71
CA ILE A 329 16.30 -3.03 -23.27
C ILE A 329 15.74 -2.27 -22.06
N ARG A 330 16.60 -1.92 -21.09
CA ARG A 330 16.18 -1.18 -19.90
C ARG A 330 15.65 0.21 -20.28
N LEU A 331 16.34 0.93 -21.16
CA LEU A 331 15.94 2.26 -21.63
C LEU A 331 14.63 2.20 -22.42
N PHE A 332 14.50 1.27 -23.37
CA PHE A 332 13.26 1.07 -24.14
C PHE A 332 12.04 0.81 -23.25
N ASN A 333 12.17 -0.10 -22.28
CA ASN A 333 11.09 -0.43 -21.35
C ASN A 333 10.75 0.71 -20.37
N THR A 334 11.74 1.56 -20.06
CA THR A 334 11.54 2.72 -19.18
C THR A 334 10.83 3.85 -19.92
N MET A 335 11.17 4.08 -21.18
CA MET A 335 10.53 5.06 -22.07
C MET A 335 9.10 4.68 -22.44
N LYS A 336 8.87 3.40 -22.76
CA LYS A 336 7.54 2.87 -23.07
C LYS A 336 6.75 2.49 -21.81
N GLY A 337 7.05 3.15 -20.68
CA GLY A 337 6.55 2.84 -19.33
C GLY A 337 5.17 2.21 -19.41
N ARG A 338 5.03 0.98 -18.88
CA ARG A 338 3.88 0.08 -19.10
C ARG A 338 2.62 0.90 -19.34
N CYS A 339 2.14 0.89 -20.58
CA CYS A 339 0.87 1.50 -20.93
C CYS A 339 -0.15 0.93 -19.95
N ILE A 340 -0.65 1.77 -19.04
CA ILE A 340 -1.75 1.41 -18.15
C ILE A 340 -2.89 1.18 -19.14
N GLN A 341 -3.27 -0.09 -19.34
CA GLN A 341 -4.40 -0.34 -20.21
C GLN A 341 -5.60 0.38 -19.62
N PRO A 342 -6.33 1.18 -20.41
CA PRO A 342 -7.52 1.84 -19.91
C PRO A 342 -8.46 0.79 -19.35
N ARG A 343 -8.83 0.93 -18.08
CA ARG A 343 -9.82 0.06 -17.42
C ARG A 343 -11.20 0.25 -18.05
N LEU A 344 -11.44 1.42 -18.65
CA LEU A 344 -12.62 1.74 -19.43
C LEU A 344 -12.29 2.78 -20.51
N THR A 345 -12.83 2.57 -21.71
CA THR A 345 -12.81 3.57 -22.79
C THR A 345 -14.21 4.15 -22.94
N ILE A 346 -14.34 5.46 -22.78
CA ILE A 346 -15.59 6.21 -22.96
C ILE A 346 -15.48 7.05 -24.23
N TYR A 347 -16.50 7.05 -25.07
CA TYR A 347 -16.55 7.92 -26.25
C TYR A 347 -17.36 9.16 -25.94
N VAL A 348 -16.74 10.34 -25.98
CA VAL A 348 -17.36 11.62 -25.62
C VAL A 348 -17.51 12.51 -26.85
N CYS A 349 -18.65 13.18 -26.93
CA CYS A 349 -18.94 14.18 -27.95
C CYS A 349 -19.56 15.40 -27.28
N LEU A 350 -19.23 16.61 -27.75
CA LEU A 350 -19.82 17.84 -27.25
C LEU A 350 -21.20 18.04 -27.89
N GLN A 351 -22.26 18.10 -27.09
CA GLN A 351 -23.59 18.45 -27.58
C GLN A 351 -23.76 19.97 -27.58
N GLN A 352 -23.99 20.56 -28.76
CA GLN A 352 -24.32 21.98 -28.89
C GLN A 352 -25.73 22.26 -28.36
N ALA A 353 -25.87 23.34 -27.59
CA ALA A 353 -27.14 23.78 -27.01
C ALA A 353 -28.20 24.00 -28.11
N GLY A 354 -29.34 23.31 -28.02
CA GLY A 354 -30.46 23.42 -28.97
C GLY A 354 -30.64 22.24 -29.95
N SER A 355 -29.75 21.25 -29.96
CA SER A 355 -29.90 20.05 -30.81
C SER A 355 -30.73 18.94 -30.12
N PRO A 356 -31.73 18.32 -30.79
CA PRO A 356 -32.51 17.24 -30.19
C PRO A 356 -31.64 16.01 -29.88
N PRO A 357 -31.95 15.24 -28.83
CA PRO A 357 -31.20 14.03 -28.49
C PRO A 357 -31.35 13.00 -29.63
N PRO A 358 -30.27 12.28 -30.00
CA PRO A 358 -30.33 11.29 -31.07
C PRO A 358 -31.25 10.14 -30.65
N THR A 359 -32.30 9.89 -31.42
CA THR A 359 -33.26 8.81 -31.19
C THR A 359 -32.83 7.48 -31.83
N LYS A 360 -31.74 7.44 -32.61
CA LYS A 360 -31.16 6.21 -33.17
C LYS A 360 -29.64 6.31 -33.34
N PRO A 361 -28.86 5.25 -33.03
CA PRO A 361 -27.45 5.18 -33.41
C PRO A 361 -27.35 4.96 -34.93
N GLY A 362 -26.83 5.96 -35.66
CA GLY A 362 -26.51 5.84 -37.09
C GLY A 362 -27.19 6.83 -38.04
N GLY A 363 -27.95 7.81 -37.56
CA GLY A 363 -28.62 8.81 -38.40
C GLY A 363 -27.89 10.15 -38.48
N GLY A 364 -27.05 10.33 -39.50
CA GLY A 364 -26.85 11.60 -40.23
C GLY A 364 -26.66 12.89 -39.44
N ASP A 365 -25.61 12.97 -38.63
CA ASP A 365 -24.88 14.22 -38.35
C ASP A 365 -23.49 13.78 -37.87
N SER A 366 -22.42 14.22 -38.53
CA SER A 366 -21.04 13.82 -38.21
C SER A 366 -20.62 14.37 -36.83
N LYS A 367 -21.10 13.72 -35.77
CA LYS A 367 -20.65 13.93 -34.40
C LYS A 367 -19.34 13.17 -34.23
N PHE A 368 -18.25 13.91 -34.13
CA PHE A 368 -16.96 13.34 -33.79
C PHE A 368 -16.97 12.91 -32.32
N TYR A 369 -16.72 11.63 -32.08
CA TYR A 369 -16.54 11.08 -30.76
C TYR A 369 -15.05 10.98 -30.45
N LEU A 370 -14.65 11.48 -29.29
CA LEU A 370 -13.29 11.39 -28.78
C LEU A 370 -13.22 10.28 -27.73
N ALA A 371 -12.21 9.42 -27.83
CA ALA A 371 -11.99 8.38 -26.83
C ALA A 371 -11.32 8.96 -25.58
N LEU A 372 -11.98 8.80 -24.44
CA LEU A 372 -11.44 9.02 -23.11
C LEU A 372 -11.05 7.68 -22.50
N TYR A 373 -9.82 7.62 -22.01
CA TYR A 373 -9.22 6.43 -21.43
C TYR A 373 -9.15 6.63 -19.91
N LEU A 374 -9.96 5.88 -19.17
CA LEU A 374 -9.94 5.90 -17.71
C LEU A 374 -8.95 4.87 -17.19
N GLU A 375 -8.03 5.33 -16.36
CA GLU A 375 -7.03 4.54 -15.65
C GLU A 375 -7.60 4.07 -14.30
N GLU A 376 -8.51 4.84 -13.73
CA GLU A 376 -9.27 4.55 -12.52
C GLU A 376 -10.78 4.73 -12.77
N LEU A 377 -11.61 3.86 -12.20
CA LEU A 377 -13.07 3.96 -12.35
C LEU A 377 -13.67 4.90 -11.28
N THR A 378 -13.08 6.09 -11.14
CA THR A 378 -13.47 7.11 -10.16
C THR A 378 -14.07 8.34 -10.84
N LEU A 379 -14.90 9.09 -10.12
CA LEU A 379 -15.43 10.37 -10.55
C LEU A 379 -14.30 11.40 -10.76
N LEU A 380 -13.24 11.30 -9.97
CA LEU A 380 -12.07 12.17 -10.09
C LEU A 380 -11.34 11.94 -11.42
N ASP A 381 -10.96 10.70 -11.77
CA ASP A 381 -10.28 10.39 -13.03
C ASP A 381 -11.15 10.79 -14.23
N LEU A 382 -12.45 10.48 -14.18
CA LEU A 382 -13.40 10.92 -15.22
C LEU A 382 -13.43 12.46 -15.36
N SER A 383 -13.50 13.18 -14.25
CA SER A 383 -13.56 14.65 -14.24
C SER A 383 -12.26 15.26 -14.76
N GLU A 384 -11.10 14.73 -14.38
CA GLU A 384 -9.79 15.20 -14.85
C GLU A 384 -9.61 14.95 -16.35
N LYS A 385 -9.99 13.77 -16.85
CA LYS A 385 -9.89 13.42 -18.27
C LYS A 385 -10.83 14.26 -19.14
N ILE A 386 -12.06 14.53 -18.68
CA ILE A 386 -13.00 15.46 -19.35
C ILE A 386 -12.46 16.89 -19.32
N SER A 387 -11.92 17.31 -18.18
CA SER A 387 -11.33 18.65 -17.99
C SER A 387 -10.20 18.91 -18.96
N LEU A 388 -9.29 17.94 -19.08
CA LEU A 388 -8.18 17.97 -20.02
C LEU A 388 -8.65 18.01 -21.47
N LEU A 389 -9.64 17.17 -21.84
CA LEU A 389 -10.13 17.06 -23.22
C LEU A 389 -10.77 18.37 -23.73
N TYR A 390 -11.51 19.05 -22.87
CA TYR A 390 -12.23 20.27 -23.23
C TYR A 390 -11.57 21.56 -22.73
N SER A 391 -10.37 21.47 -22.15
CA SER A 391 -9.63 22.61 -21.59
C SER A 391 -10.46 23.42 -20.59
N ILE A 392 -11.23 22.74 -19.75
CA ILE A 392 -12.00 23.33 -18.64
C ILE A 392 -11.32 22.99 -17.32
N ALA A 393 -11.39 23.87 -16.33
CA ALA A 393 -10.87 23.56 -15.00
C ALA A 393 -11.77 22.51 -14.33
N PRO A 394 -11.24 21.51 -13.60
CA PRO A 394 -12.05 20.52 -12.90
C PRO A 394 -13.10 21.13 -11.96
N ARG A 395 -12.80 22.30 -11.38
CA ARG A 395 -13.71 23.07 -10.52
C ARG A 395 -14.93 23.66 -11.25
N GLN A 396 -14.88 23.73 -12.58
CA GLN A 396 -16.01 24.14 -13.41
C GLN A 396 -16.98 22.98 -13.65
N ILE A 397 -16.57 21.72 -13.46
CA ILE A 397 -17.47 20.58 -13.52
C ILE A 397 -18.21 20.50 -12.19
N THR A 398 -19.51 20.77 -12.19
CA THR A 398 -20.31 20.74 -10.96
C THR A 398 -20.90 19.35 -10.73
N HIS A 399 -21.44 18.75 -11.78
CA HIS A 399 -22.11 17.46 -11.72
C HIS A 399 -21.89 16.69 -13.02
N ILE A 400 -21.73 15.39 -12.89
CA ILE A 400 -21.74 14.45 -14.01
C ILE A 400 -22.93 13.52 -13.80
N TYR A 401 -23.81 13.45 -14.78
CA TYR A 401 -24.98 12.58 -14.77
C TYR A 401 -24.84 11.49 -15.83
N ARG A 402 -25.20 10.26 -15.49
CA ARG A 402 -25.45 9.19 -16.46
C ARG A 402 -26.92 9.22 -16.86
N ARG A 403 -27.19 9.40 -18.15
CA ARG A 403 -28.54 9.37 -18.72
C ARG A 403 -28.87 7.93 -19.15
N LYS A 404 -29.93 7.39 -18.56
CA LYS A 404 -30.51 6.07 -18.93
C LYS A 404 -31.38 6.18 -20.21
N PRO A 405 -31.70 5.06 -20.89
CA PRO A 405 -32.51 5.08 -22.12
C PRO A 405 -33.90 5.67 -21.94
N ASN A 406 -34.45 5.62 -20.73
CA ASN A 406 -35.74 6.22 -20.36
C ASN A 406 -35.66 7.74 -20.08
N GLY A 407 -34.50 8.38 -20.28
CA GLY A 407 -34.31 9.82 -20.07
C GLY A 407 -34.02 10.24 -18.64
N ILE A 408 -33.91 9.30 -17.69
CA ILE A 408 -33.57 9.60 -16.30
C ILE A 408 -32.08 9.90 -16.19
N HIS A 409 -31.75 11.03 -15.54
CA HIS A 409 -30.39 11.41 -15.19
C HIS A 409 -30.04 10.89 -13.79
N VAL A 410 -28.98 10.09 -13.69
CA VAL A 410 -28.46 9.54 -12.44
C VAL A 410 -27.14 10.21 -12.13
N LEU A 411 -26.99 10.82 -10.95
CA LEU A 411 -25.73 11.43 -10.55
C LEU A 411 -24.64 10.36 -10.45
N VAL A 412 -23.48 10.62 -11.06
CA VAL A 412 -22.31 9.74 -11.00
C VAL A 412 -21.52 10.05 -9.73
N SER A 413 -21.15 9.01 -9.00
CA SER A 413 -20.31 9.06 -7.81
C SER A 413 -19.38 7.84 -7.79
N ASP A 414 -18.40 7.82 -6.90
CA ASP A 414 -17.49 6.66 -6.78
C ASP A 414 -18.22 5.36 -6.36
N GLU A 415 -19.40 5.49 -5.76
CA GLU A 415 -20.28 4.36 -5.41
C GLU A 415 -21.18 3.93 -6.58
N VAL A 416 -21.55 4.87 -7.45
CA VAL A 416 -22.37 4.63 -8.65
C VAL A 416 -21.43 4.41 -9.84
N GLN A 417 -21.07 3.14 -10.07
CA GLN A 417 -20.08 2.72 -11.08
C GLN A 417 -20.11 3.54 -12.38
N VAL A 418 -18.94 4.07 -12.73
CA VAL A 418 -18.65 4.80 -14.00
C VAL A 418 -18.80 3.87 -15.23
N ALA A 419 -18.86 2.55 -15.03
CA ALA A 419 -19.05 1.60 -16.12
C ALA A 419 -20.48 1.69 -16.71
N PRO A 420 -20.63 1.80 -18.05
CA PRO A 420 -21.93 1.67 -18.70
C PRO A 420 -22.44 0.22 -18.55
N HIS A 421 -23.70 0.06 -18.14
CA HIS A 421 -24.34 -1.26 -18.09
C HIS A 421 -24.94 -1.66 -19.45
N GLU A 422 -25.25 -0.69 -20.32
CA GLU A 422 -25.83 -0.88 -21.64
C GLU A 422 -25.18 0.05 -22.69
N ASN A 423 -25.13 -0.40 -23.94
CA ASN A 423 -24.52 0.33 -25.09
C ASN A 423 -25.23 1.64 -25.49
N THR A 424 -26.24 2.06 -24.73
CA THR A 424 -27.08 3.24 -24.99
C THR A 424 -26.99 4.30 -23.90
N ASP A 425 -26.20 4.07 -22.84
CA ASP A 425 -26.03 5.02 -21.75
C ASP A 425 -25.04 6.13 -22.13
N GLY A 426 -25.43 7.40 -21.92
CA GLY A 426 -24.60 8.57 -22.18
C GLY A 426 -24.31 9.38 -20.92
N PHE A 427 -23.17 10.07 -20.87
CA PHE A 427 -22.87 11.01 -19.79
C PHE A 427 -23.25 12.45 -20.18
N HIS A 428 -23.87 13.16 -19.25
CA HIS A 428 -24.21 14.57 -19.33
C HIS A 428 -23.42 15.33 -18.27
N VAL A 429 -22.57 16.26 -18.71
CA VAL A 429 -21.70 17.05 -17.82
C VAL A 429 -22.29 18.45 -17.66
N VAL A 430 -22.48 18.89 -16.42
CA VAL A 430 -22.97 20.23 -16.09
C VAL A 430 -21.81 21.09 -15.62
N LEU A 431 -21.54 22.15 -16.37
CA LEU A 431 -20.51 23.13 -16.06
C LEU A 431 -21.09 24.31 -15.27
N LYS A 432 -20.22 24.94 -14.47
CA LYS A 432 -20.50 26.19 -13.75
C LYS A 432 -20.41 27.41 -14.67
#